data_AF-A0A5K1CJ17-F1
#
_entry.id   AF-A0A5K1CJ17-F1
#
_cell.length_a   1.000
_cell.length_b   1.000
_cell.length_c   1.000
_cell.angle_alpha   90.00
_cell.angle_beta   90.00
_cell.angle_gamma   90.00
#
_symmetry.space_group_name_H-M   'P 1'
#
loop_
_entity.id
_entity.type
_entity.pdbx_description
1 polymer ?
#
loop_
_entity_poly.entity_id
_entity_poly.type
_entity_poly.pdbx_seq_one_letter_code
_entity_poly.pdbx_strand_id
1 'polypeptide(L)'
;CLLNIVSNLMLFNQADKLLSPEFQPSVEQLISFLPPTRQILMFSATFPITVKDFKDRYLRKPYVINLMDELTLKGITQFYAFVEERQKVHCLNTLFSK
;
A
#
# COMPACT_ATOMS: atom_id res chain seq x y z
N CYS A 1 11.83 3.92 -0.65
CA CYS A 1 11.58 2.76 0.23
C CYS A 1 12.55 2.82 1.40
N LEU A 2 12.07 2.72 2.63
CA LEU A 2 12.93 2.71 3.83
C LEU A 2 12.78 1.35 4.50
N LEU A 3 13.93 0.70 4.72
CA LEU A 3 14.05 -0.49 5.53
C LEU A 3 14.95 -0.14 6.72
N ASN A 4 14.44 -0.30 7.93
CA ASN A 4 15.20 -0.05 9.16
C ASN A 4 15.28 -1.33 9.99
N ILE A 5 16.47 -1.60 10.53
CA ILE A 5 16.79 -2.77 11.33
C ILE A 5 17.41 -2.29 12.64
N VAL A 6 16.76 -2.61 13.76
CA VAL A 6 17.28 -2.32 15.10
C VAL A 6 17.25 -3.62 15.91
N SER A 7 18.40 -4.28 16.03
CA SER A 7 18.66 -5.54 16.76
C SER A 7 17.68 -6.69 16.47
N ASN A 8 16.41 -6.58 16.89
CA ASN A 8 15.33 -7.55 16.70
C ASN A 8 14.09 -6.97 15.98
N LEU A 9 14.14 -5.72 15.53
CA LEU A 9 13.05 -5.00 14.89
C LEU A 9 13.36 -4.76 13.41
N MET A 10 12.40 -5.07 12.55
CA MET A 10 12.46 -4.79 11.12
C MET A 10 11.23 -4.01 10.68
N LEU A 11 11.42 -2.89 10.00
CA LEU A 11 10.34 -2.02 9.55
C LEU A 11 10.37 -1.85 8.02
N PHE A 12 9.28 -2.29 7.37
CA PHE A 12 9.05 -2.11 5.94
C PHE A 12 8.11 -0.94 5.70
N ASN A 13 8.59 0.09 5.01
CA ASN A 13 7.74 1.15 4.47
C ASN A 13 7.61 1.00 2.95
N GLN A 14 6.37 1.08 2.44
CA GLN A 14 6.01 0.77 1.03
C GLN A 14 6.34 -0.68 0.67
N ALA A 15 5.80 -1.62 1.44
CA ALA A 15 6.13 -3.04 1.33
C ALA A 15 5.81 -3.63 -0.05
N ASP A 16 4.74 -3.17 -0.71
CA ASP A 16 4.41 -3.53 -2.09
C ASP A 16 5.54 -3.27 -3.10
N LYS A 17 6.33 -2.20 -2.92
CA LYS A 17 7.52 -1.93 -3.74
C LYS A 17 8.73 -2.76 -3.34
N LEU A 18 8.91 -3.00 -2.04
CA LEU A 18 10.05 -3.78 -1.53
C LEU A 18 9.90 -5.29 -1.79
N LEU A 19 8.66 -5.76 -1.94
CA LEU A 19 8.30 -7.16 -2.20
C LEU A 19 7.89 -7.39 -3.65
N SER A 20 8.37 -6.53 -4.56
CA SER A 20 8.27 -6.81 -5.98
C SER A 20 9.21 -7.98 -6.36
N PRO A 21 8.95 -8.69 -7.46
CA PRO A 21 9.76 -9.86 -7.86
C PRO A 21 11.26 -9.59 -7.94
N GLU A 22 11.64 -8.35 -8.28
CA GLU A 22 13.04 -7.93 -8.42
C GLU A 22 13.74 -7.76 -7.06
N PHE A 23 13.01 -7.35 -6.02
CA PHE A 23 13.58 -7.04 -4.70
C PHE A 23 13.32 -8.13 -3.65
N GLN A 24 12.29 -8.97 -3.83
CA GLN A 24 11.92 -10.01 -2.89
C GLN A 24 13.09 -10.94 -2.50
N PRO A 25 13.92 -11.46 -3.43
CA PRO A 25 15.04 -12.34 -3.04
C PRO A 25 16.02 -11.66 -2.09
N SER A 26 16.32 -10.38 -2.33
CA SER A 26 17.23 -9.60 -1.47
C SER A 26 16.63 -9.36 -0.08
N VAL A 27 15.32 -9.13 0.01
CA VAL A 27 14.62 -8.99 1.28
C VAL A 27 14.63 -10.30 2.07
N GLU A 28 14.33 -11.43 1.42
CA GLU A 28 14.34 -12.75 2.06
C GLU A 28 15.74 -13.13 2.57
N GLN A 29 16.78 -12.82 1.79
CA GLN A 29 18.16 -12.99 2.21
C GLN A 29 18.48 -12.12 3.43
N LEU A 30 18.04 -10.87 3.45
CA LEU A 30 18.28 -9.98 4.59
C LEU A 30 17.57 -10.47 5.86
N ILE A 31 16.37 -11.03 5.74
CA ILE A 31 15.67 -11.68 6.85
C ILE A 31 16.45 -12.88 7.38
N SER A 32 17.20 -13.61 6.55
CA SER A 32 18.01 -14.75 7.01
C SER A 32 19.14 -14.35 7.97
N PHE A 33 19.64 -13.12 7.88
CA PHE A 33 20.69 -12.61 8.79
C PHE A 33 20.15 -12.11 10.13
N LEU A 34 18.82 -11.97 10.26
CA LEU A 34 18.20 -11.52 11.51
C LEU A 34 17.95 -12.70 12.46
N PRO A 35 17.90 -12.46 13.79
CA PRO A 35 17.54 -13.49 14.75
C PRO A 35 16.18 -14.15 14.43
N PRO A 36 15.98 -15.44 14.80
CA PRO A 36 14.72 -16.14 14.59
C PRO A 36 13.54 -15.50 15.34
N THR A 37 13.83 -14.78 16.42
CA THR A 37 12.87 -14.01 17.20
C THR A 37 13.04 -12.55 16.85
N ARG A 38 12.15 -12.05 16.00
CA ARG A 38 12.16 -10.68 15.47
C ARG A 38 10.74 -10.16 15.35
N GLN A 39 10.58 -8.87 15.55
CA GLN A 39 9.35 -8.15 15.29
C GLN A 39 9.44 -7.51 13.91
N ILE A 40 8.43 -7.74 13.07
CA ILE A 40 8.34 -7.12 11.74
C ILE A 40 7.11 -6.21 11.74
N LEU A 41 7.31 -4.94 11.39
CA LEU A 41 6.23 -4.01 11.05
C LEU A 41 6.22 -3.79 9.56
N MET A 42 5.04 -3.90 8.96
CA MET A 42 4.87 -3.78 7.51
C MET A 42 3.78 -2.76 7.20
N PHE A 43 4.16 -1.71 6.47
CA PHE A 43 3.27 -0.66 6.01
C PHE A 43 3.22 -0.71 4.48
N SER A 44 2.03 -0.97 3.93
CA SER A 44 1.81 -1.09 2.49
C SER A 44 0.56 -0.34 2.07
N ALA A 45 0.59 0.29 0.90
CA ALA A 45 -0.60 0.92 0.31
C ALA A 45 -1.47 -0.11 -0.41
N THR A 46 -0.83 -1.12 -1.02
CA THR A 46 -1.52 -2.20 -1.73
C THR A 46 -1.12 -3.58 -1.19
N PHE A 47 -1.97 -4.58 -1.42
CA PHE A 47 -1.75 -5.96 -0.97
C PHE A 47 -1.88 -6.94 -2.16
N PRO A 48 -0.95 -6.89 -3.13
CA PRO A 48 -0.85 -7.92 -4.18
C PRO A 48 -0.50 -9.28 -3.57
N ILE A 49 -0.60 -10.34 -4.37
CA ILE A 49 -0.33 -11.72 -3.93
C ILE A 49 1.06 -11.84 -3.28
N THR A 50 2.09 -11.21 -3.83
CA THR A 50 3.46 -11.25 -3.26
C THR A 50 3.53 -10.71 -1.83
N VAL A 51 2.82 -9.61 -1.53
CA VAL A 51 2.75 -9.04 -0.17
C VAL A 51 1.95 -9.95 0.76
N LYS A 52 0.87 -10.56 0.29
CA LYS A 52 0.07 -11.52 1.08
C LYS A 52 0.87 -12.77 1.42
N ASP A 53 1.56 -13.35 0.45
CA ASP A 53 2.40 -14.54 0.63
C ASP A 53 3.56 -14.26 1.60
N PHE A 54 4.20 -13.10 1.46
CA PHE A 54 5.25 -12.67 2.38
C PHE A 54 4.70 -12.49 3.80
N LYS A 55 3.54 -11.83 3.95
CA LYS A 55 2.86 -11.66 5.24
C LYS A 55 2.63 -13.00 5.92
N ASP A 56 2.09 -13.98 5.19
CA ASP A 56 1.75 -15.30 5.72
C ASP A 56 2.98 -16.14 6.06
N ARG A 57 4.08 -15.97 5.31
CA ARG A 57 5.33 -16.70 5.55
C ARG A 57 6.16 -16.14 6.70
N TYR A 58 6.26 -14.81 6.82
CA TYR A 58 7.24 -14.17 7.70
C TYR A 58 6.64 -13.49 8.94
N LEU A 59 5.36 -13.11 8.94
CA LEU A 59 4.73 -12.50 10.10
C LEU A 59 4.08 -13.56 10.99
N ARG A 60 4.53 -13.64 12.25
CA ARG A 60 3.94 -14.54 13.26
C ARG A 60 2.76 -13.86 13.93
N LYS A 61 1.54 -14.33 13.65
CA LYS A 61 0.28 -13.79 14.21
C LYS A 61 0.21 -12.24 14.14
N PRO A 62 0.30 -11.64 12.94
CA PRO A 62 0.29 -10.19 12.81
C PRO A 62 -1.05 -9.60 13.24
N TYR A 63 -1.00 -8.43 13.90
CA TYR A 63 -2.16 -7.57 14.00
C TYR A 63 -2.34 -6.82 12.67
N VAL A 64 -3.47 -7.02 12.01
CA VAL A 64 -3.76 -6.42 10.70
C VAL A 64 -4.67 -5.22 10.90
N ILE A 65 -4.19 -4.04 10.52
CA ILE A 65 -4.98 -2.82 10.46
C ILE A 65 -5.27 -2.55 8.99
N ASN A 66 -6.46 -2.93 8.54
CA ASN A 66 -6.96 -2.55 7.22
C ASN A 66 -8.10 -1.54 7.41
N LEU A 67 -7.90 -0.31 6.94
CA LEU A 67 -8.91 0.75 7.03
C LEU A 67 -9.82 0.79 5.79
N MET A 68 -9.60 -0.11 4.82
CA MET A 68 -10.35 -0.18 3.58
C MET A 68 -10.80 -1.61 3.31
N ASP A 69 -11.95 -1.99 3.84
CA ASP A 69 -12.59 -3.28 3.50
C ASP A 69 -13.33 -3.21 2.15
N GLU A 70 -13.87 -2.05 1.81
CA GLU A 70 -14.41 -1.72 0.47
C GLU A 70 -14.28 -0.21 0.24
N LEU A 71 -13.80 0.22 -0.93
CA LEU A 71 -14.03 1.57 -1.42
C LEU A 71 -15.52 1.69 -1.79
N THR A 72 -16.39 1.86 -0.80
CA THR A 72 -17.81 2.02 -1.07
C THR A 72 -18.09 3.43 -1.56
N LEU A 73 -18.45 3.59 -2.84
CA LEU A 73 -19.06 4.84 -3.35
C LEU A 73 -20.54 4.97 -2.92
N LYS A 74 -20.94 4.26 -1.86
CA LYS A 74 -22.30 4.27 -1.33
C LYS A 74 -22.64 5.70 -0.87
N GLY A 75 -23.70 6.25 -1.43
CA GLY A 75 -24.12 7.64 -1.18
C GLY A 75 -23.48 8.68 -2.11
N ILE A 76 -22.57 8.29 -3.01
CA ILE A 76 -21.99 9.19 -4.00
C ILE A 76 -22.74 9.05 -5.32
N THR A 77 -23.40 10.13 -5.75
CA THR A 77 -23.99 10.21 -7.10
C THR A 77 -22.93 10.71 -8.07
N GLN A 78 -22.61 9.92 -9.10
CA GLN A 78 -21.54 10.21 -10.05
C GLN A 78 -22.13 10.68 -11.38
N PHE A 79 -21.55 11.74 -11.93
CA PHE A 79 -21.93 12.32 -13.22
C PHE A 79 -20.67 12.51 -14.07
N TYR A 80 -20.86 12.60 -15.39
CA TYR A 80 -19.81 13.01 -16.32
C TYR A 80 -20.30 14.18 -17.17
N ALA A 81 -19.39 15.10 -17.50
CA ALA A 81 -19.65 16.20 -18.42
C ALA A 81 -18.69 16.06 -19.61
N PHE A 82 -19.26 15.91 -20.81
CA PHE A 82 -18.46 15.86 -22.04
C PHE A 82 -18.21 17.29 -22.53
N VAL A 83 -16.94 17.70 -22.55
CA VAL A 83 -16.50 19.04 -22.94
C VAL A 83 -15.16 18.98 -23.66
N GLU A 84 -14.89 19.94 -24.55
CA GLU A 84 -13.56 20.10 -25.12
C GLU A 84 -12.55 20.65 -24.08
N GLU A 85 -11.25 20.44 -24.30
CA GLU A 85 -10.18 20.83 -23.35
C GLU A 85 -10.30 22.31 -22.92
N ARG A 86 -10.52 23.20 -23.90
CA ARG A 86 -10.69 24.64 -23.70
C ARG A 86 -11.90 25.01 -22.84
N GLN A 87 -12.89 24.12 -22.72
CA GLN A 87 -14.15 24.36 -22.02
C GLN A 87 -14.12 23.82 -20.57
N LYS A 88 -13.14 23.01 -20.17
CA LYS A 88 -13.06 22.42 -18.82
C LYS A 88 -13.11 23.47 -17.71
N VAL A 89 -12.32 24.54 -17.83
CA VAL A 89 -12.28 25.62 -16.82
C VAL A 89 -13.63 26.34 -16.72
N HIS A 90 -14.26 26.62 -17.86
CA HIS A 90 -15.57 27.28 -17.88
C HIS A 90 -16.68 26.37 -17.30
N CYS A 91 -16.69 25.09 -17.66
CA CYS A 91 -17.61 24.09 -17.13
C CYS A 91 -17.46 23.97 -15.61
N LEU A 92 -16.21 23.90 -15.11
CA LEU A 92 -15.92 23.85 -13.69
C LEU A 92 -16.44 25.10 -12.96
N ASN A 93 -16.16 26.30 -13.48
CA ASN A 93 -16.66 27.55 -12.89
C ASN A 93 -18.19 27.61 -12.86
N THR A 94 -18.86 27.09 -13.90
CA THR A 94 -20.33 27.03 -13.95
C THR A 94 -20.89 26.10 -12.87
N LEU A 95 -20.21 24.98 -12.59
CA LEU A 95 -20.58 24.06 -11.51
C LEU A 95 -20.35 24.67 -10.12
N PHE A 96 -19.29 25.46 -9.93
CA PHE A 96 -18.96 26.11 -8.65
C PHE A 96 -19.74 27.41 -8.36
N SER A 97 -20.29 28.06 -9.40
CA SER A 97 -21.03 29.32 -9.24
C SER A 97 -22.51 29.12 -8.84
N LYS A 98 -22.92 27.88 -8.58
CA LYS A 98 -24.20 27.53 -7.96
C LYS A 98 -23.99 27.24 -6.49
#